data_AF-A0A0R2JD04-F1
#
_entry.id   AF-A0A0R2JD04-F1
#
_cell.length_a   1.000
_cell.length_b   1.000
_cell.length_c   1.000
_cell.angle_alpha   90.00
_cell.angle_beta   90.00
_cell.angle_gamma   90.00
#
_symmetry.space_group_name_H-M   'P 1'
#
loop_
_entity.id
_entity.type
_entity.pdbx_description
1 polymer ?
#
loop_
_entity_poly.entity_id
_entity_poly.type
_entity_poly.pdbx_seq_one_letter_code
_entity_poly.pdbx_strand_id
1 'polypeptide(L)'
;MGKRQNRLMKKIKKFKLSTFFVKKGRLQVGRVLVVVFILLLVIGKVSDLTNRNYFNSNVDVNNLPMNQLTREQFIQRIAPEAQDIQTQTGIRSSISIAQAALESDWGKSTLAYKYNNFFGVKATGSMRSVNLTTSEFEDGKWIEVKAPFRVYDSWQASMEDHADLLIHGTSDNPKRYAKVISGVNVEEAAQALVDGGYATDPGYAKKIMNLINEYQLKQYDQ
;
A
#
# COMPACT_ATOMS: atom_id res chain seq x y z
N MET A 1 46.25 -34.20 23.36
CA MET A 1 45.16 -33.20 23.40
C MET A 1 43.76 -33.78 23.06
N GLY A 2 43.45 -35.05 23.42
CA GLY A 2 42.29 -35.77 22.85
C GLY A 2 41.20 -36.27 23.82
N LYS A 3 41.21 -35.88 25.11
CA LYS A 3 40.26 -36.41 26.12
C LYS A 3 39.11 -35.47 26.50
N ARG A 4 39.08 -34.22 26.01
CA ARG A 4 38.04 -33.22 26.37
C ARG A 4 36.84 -33.18 25.41
N GLN A 5 36.99 -33.52 24.13
CA GLN A 5 35.85 -33.50 23.18
C GLN A 5 34.84 -34.65 23.38
N ASN A 6 35.26 -35.80 23.91
CA ASN A 6 34.37 -36.95 24.14
C ASN A 6 33.39 -36.80 25.33
N ARG A 7 33.48 -35.71 26.11
CA ARG A 7 32.53 -35.43 27.21
C ARG A 7 31.34 -34.58 26.79
N LEU A 8 31.44 -33.80 25.70
CA LEU A 8 30.32 -32.97 25.22
C LEU A 8 29.29 -33.77 24.41
N MET A 9 29.70 -34.81 23.68
CA MET A 9 28.78 -35.63 22.87
C MET A 9 28.00 -36.70 23.66
N LYS A 10 28.28 -36.89 24.96
CA LYS A 10 27.60 -37.91 25.79
C LYS A 10 26.37 -37.41 26.57
N LYS A 11 25.93 -36.17 26.37
CA LYS A 11 24.80 -35.57 27.11
C LYS A 11 23.63 -35.08 26.26
N ILE A 12 23.53 -35.47 25.00
CA ILE A 12 22.24 -35.40 24.29
C ILE A 12 21.46 -36.66 24.67
N LYS A 13 20.80 -36.64 25.82
CA LYS A 13 19.76 -37.62 26.14
C LYS A 13 18.79 -37.62 24.94
N LYS A 14 18.62 -38.76 24.28
CA LYS A 14 17.57 -38.96 23.27
C LYS A 14 16.25 -38.46 23.86
N PHE A 15 15.79 -37.29 23.41
CA PHE A 15 14.49 -36.76 23.82
C PHE A 15 13.43 -37.71 23.27
N LYS A 16 12.90 -38.58 24.12
CA LYS A 16 11.85 -39.52 23.71
C LYS A 16 10.55 -38.74 23.63
N LEU A 17 10.13 -38.35 22.41
CA LEU A 17 8.86 -37.65 22.16
C LEU A 17 7.67 -38.32 22.87
N SER A 18 7.68 -39.65 22.98
CA SER A 18 6.65 -40.42 23.66
C SER A 18 6.46 -40.03 25.14
N THR A 19 7.55 -39.68 25.84
CA THR A 19 7.49 -39.27 27.26
C THR A 19 6.97 -37.85 27.47
N PHE A 20 6.97 -37.02 26.41
CA PHE A 20 6.47 -35.66 26.47
C PHE A 20 4.93 -35.62 26.38
N PHE A 21 4.37 -36.41 25.45
CA PHE A 21 2.93 -36.47 25.20
C PHE A 21 2.21 -37.52 26.05
N VAL A 22 2.91 -38.51 26.63
CA VAL A 22 2.29 -39.57 27.45
C VAL A 22 2.86 -39.55 28.87
N LYS A 23 2.00 -39.39 29.87
CA LYS A 23 2.37 -39.44 31.30
C LYS A 23 1.51 -40.51 31.98
N LYS A 24 2.15 -41.47 32.69
CA LYS A 24 1.49 -42.63 33.33
C LYS A 24 0.54 -43.39 32.37
N GLY A 25 0.98 -43.62 31.13
CA GLY A 25 0.19 -44.35 30.12
C GLY A 25 -1.00 -43.59 29.50
N ARG A 26 -1.24 -42.32 29.89
CA ARG A 26 -2.34 -41.50 29.33
C ARG A 26 -1.80 -40.32 28.51
N LEU A 27 -2.40 -40.10 27.35
CA LEU A 27 -2.10 -38.98 26.46
C LEU A 27 -2.43 -37.64 27.14
N GLN A 28 -1.52 -36.68 27.04
CA GLN A 28 -1.65 -35.33 27.58
C GLN A 28 -2.22 -34.41 26.50
N VAL A 29 -3.54 -34.43 26.31
CA VAL A 29 -4.23 -33.71 25.21
C VAL A 29 -3.87 -32.23 25.15
N GLY A 30 -3.78 -31.54 26.31
CA GLY A 30 -3.37 -30.12 26.34
C GLY A 30 -1.98 -29.85 25.76
N ARG A 31 -1.02 -30.77 25.93
CA ARG A 31 0.33 -30.64 25.35
C ARG A 31 0.34 -30.88 23.85
N VAL A 32 -0.52 -31.77 23.37
CA VAL A 32 -0.71 -32.01 21.93
C VAL A 32 -1.28 -30.75 21.27
N LEU A 33 -2.30 -30.14 21.88
CA LEU A 33 -2.93 -28.92 21.35
C LEU A 33 -1.97 -27.73 21.26
N VAL A 34 -1.10 -27.52 22.27
CA VAL A 34 -0.09 -26.44 22.23
C VAL A 34 0.92 -26.63 21.10
N VAL A 35 1.38 -27.87 20.88
CA VAL A 35 2.33 -28.15 19.79
C VAL A 35 1.66 -28.00 18.42
N VAL A 36 0.41 -28.43 18.28
CA VAL A 36 -0.39 -28.21 17.05
C VAL A 36 -0.58 -26.72 16.79
N PHE A 37 -0.90 -25.92 17.82
CA PHE A 37 -1.06 -24.48 17.67
C PHE A 37 0.24 -23.78 17.24
N ILE A 38 1.39 -24.15 17.83
CA ILE A 38 2.69 -23.61 17.42
C ILE A 38 3.02 -24.03 15.98
N LEU A 39 2.74 -25.27 15.60
CA LEU A 39 2.92 -25.73 14.22
C LEU A 39 2.04 -24.95 13.24
N LEU A 40 0.79 -24.65 13.60
CA LEU A 40 -0.11 -23.83 12.77
C LEU A 40 0.41 -22.40 12.62
N LEU A 41 0.94 -21.78 13.68
CA LEU A 41 1.59 -20.47 13.60
C LEU A 41 2.85 -20.48 12.72
N VAL A 42 3.66 -21.54 12.82
CA VAL A 42 4.86 -21.71 11.99
C VAL A 42 4.48 -21.95 10.54
N ILE A 43 3.48 -22.80 10.27
CA ILE A 43 2.97 -23.05 8.91
C ILE A 43 2.41 -21.75 8.33
N GLY A 44 1.62 -20.97 9.08
CA GLY A 44 1.13 -19.66 8.63
C GLY A 44 2.26 -18.71 8.24
N LYS A 45 3.29 -18.57 9.07
CA LYS A 45 4.46 -17.73 8.73
C LYS A 45 5.29 -18.31 7.58
N VAL A 46 5.44 -19.63 7.49
CA VAL A 46 6.15 -20.28 6.37
C VAL A 46 5.37 -20.09 5.08
N SER A 47 4.05 -20.17 5.10
CA SER A 47 3.17 -19.85 3.97
C SER A 47 3.27 -18.38 3.56
N ASP A 48 3.34 -17.44 4.51
CA ASP A 48 3.60 -16.02 4.20
C ASP A 48 4.99 -15.81 3.58
N LEU A 49 6.01 -16.52 4.11
CA LEU A 49 7.39 -16.49 3.60
C LEU A 49 7.51 -17.15 2.22
N THR A 50 6.82 -18.27 1.98
CA THR A 50 6.81 -18.92 0.66
C THR A 50 5.95 -18.15 -0.34
N ASN A 51 4.85 -17.52 0.06
CA ASN A 51 4.08 -16.61 -0.80
C ASN A 51 4.93 -15.38 -1.20
N ARG A 52 5.71 -14.81 -0.27
CA ARG A 52 6.71 -13.77 -0.60
C ARG A 52 7.74 -14.26 -1.63
N ASN A 53 8.22 -15.50 -1.50
CA ASN A 53 9.23 -16.07 -2.40
C ASN A 53 8.66 -16.56 -3.74
N TYR A 54 7.38 -16.94 -3.83
CA TYR A 54 6.72 -17.29 -5.10
C TYR A 54 6.44 -16.04 -5.95
N PHE A 55 6.12 -14.91 -5.31
CA PHE A 55 6.03 -13.60 -5.96
C PHE A 55 7.39 -13.03 -6.42
N ASN A 56 8.50 -13.48 -5.82
CA ASN A 56 9.88 -13.19 -6.27
C ASN A 56 10.33 -14.05 -7.46
N SER A 57 9.40 -14.52 -8.30
CA SER A 57 9.75 -14.88 -9.68
C SER A 57 10.39 -13.64 -10.33
N ASN A 58 11.44 -13.79 -11.16
CA ASN A 58 12.22 -12.73 -11.81
C ASN A 58 11.43 -11.84 -12.80
N VAL A 59 10.21 -11.45 -12.46
CA VAL A 59 9.35 -10.56 -13.23
C VAL A 59 9.79 -9.14 -12.90
N ASP A 60 10.36 -8.47 -13.88
CA ASP A 60 10.63 -7.04 -13.79
C ASP A 60 9.30 -6.28 -13.77
N VAL A 61 8.88 -5.87 -12.57
CA VAL A 61 7.63 -5.13 -12.31
C VAL A 61 7.54 -3.84 -13.13
N ASN A 62 8.67 -3.30 -13.59
CA ASN A 62 8.72 -2.09 -14.40
C ASN A 62 8.26 -2.32 -15.85
N ASN A 63 8.25 -3.57 -16.32
CA ASN A 63 7.87 -3.92 -17.70
C ASN A 63 6.42 -4.42 -17.81
N LEU A 64 5.74 -4.66 -16.69
CA LEU A 64 4.32 -5.00 -16.69
C LEU A 64 3.47 -3.73 -16.89
N PRO A 65 2.27 -3.82 -17.48
CA PRO A 65 1.32 -2.72 -17.47
C PRO A 65 0.70 -2.55 -16.06
N MET A 66 0.35 -1.33 -15.68
CA MET A 66 -0.13 -1.00 -14.32
C MET A 66 -1.33 -1.85 -13.87
N ASN A 67 -2.27 -2.12 -14.79
CA ASN A 67 -3.48 -2.89 -14.50
C ASN A 67 -3.24 -4.40 -14.26
N GLN A 68 -2.03 -4.90 -14.49
CA GLN A 68 -1.66 -6.30 -14.24
C GLN A 68 -0.86 -6.50 -12.96
N LEU A 69 -0.46 -5.41 -12.29
CA LEU A 69 0.28 -5.50 -11.04
C LEU A 69 -0.62 -5.99 -9.91
N THR A 70 -0.05 -6.76 -8.99
CA THR A 70 -0.65 -6.88 -7.67
C THR A 70 -0.52 -5.57 -6.90
N ARG A 71 -1.23 -5.48 -5.78
CA ARG A 71 -1.21 -4.28 -4.93
C ARG A 71 0.19 -4.00 -4.39
N GLU A 72 0.90 -5.04 -3.98
CA GLU A 72 2.28 -4.96 -3.49
C GLU A 72 3.24 -4.55 -4.62
N GLN A 73 3.06 -5.10 -5.83
CA GLN A 73 3.88 -4.72 -6.99
C GLN A 73 3.61 -3.28 -7.43
N PHE A 74 2.36 -2.83 -7.36
CA PHE A 74 1.98 -1.43 -7.61
C PHE A 74 2.70 -0.51 -6.63
N ILE A 75 2.63 -0.80 -5.32
CA ILE A 75 3.34 -0.04 -4.28
C ILE A 75 4.85 -0.01 -4.57
N GLN A 76 5.47 -1.17 -4.82
CA GLN A 76 6.90 -1.26 -5.10
C GLN A 76 7.32 -0.41 -6.31
N ARG A 77 6.47 -0.35 -7.35
CA ARG A 77 6.77 0.39 -8.57
C ARG A 77 6.66 1.90 -8.39
N ILE A 78 5.70 2.38 -7.60
CA ILE A 78 5.46 3.82 -7.43
C ILE A 78 6.21 4.41 -6.23
N ALA A 79 6.68 3.58 -5.31
CA ALA A 79 7.35 4.05 -4.09
C ALA A 79 8.58 4.94 -4.36
N PRO A 80 9.48 4.63 -5.32
CA PRO A 80 10.61 5.52 -5.61
C PRO A 80 10.17 6.94 -5.99
N GLU A 81 9.17 7.07 -6.86
CA GLU A 81 8.61 8.36 -7.27
C GLU A 81 7.98 9.10 -6.09
N ALA A 82 7.23 8.38 -5.24
CA ALA A 82 6.64 8.97 -4.04
C ALA A 82 7.69 9.52 -3.05
N GLN A 83 8.84 8.84 -2.94
CA GLN A 83 9.97 9.26 -2.10
C GLN A 83 10.71 10.46 -2.68
N ASP A 84 10.85 10.51 -4.00
CA ASP A 84 11.42 11.67 -4.69
C ASP A 84 10.52 12.90 -4.51
N ILE A 85 9.20 12.74 -4.68
CA ILE A 85 8.20 13.79 -4.38
C ILE A 85 8.30 14.23 -2.91
N GLN A 86 8.39 13.30 -1.97
CA GLN A 86 8.53 13.64 -0.55
C GLN A 86 9.77 14.48 -0.31
N THR A 87 10.91 14.09 -0.87
CA THR A 87 12.18 14.81 -0.72
C THR A 87 12.09 16.23 -1.24
N GLN A 88 11.37 16.44 -2.35
CA GLN A 88 11.23 17.74 -2.99
C GLN A 88 10.20 18.65 -2.32
N THR A 89 9.13 18.07 -1.77
CA THR A 89 7.90 18.82 -1.44
C THR A 89 7.51 18.73 0.03
N GLY A 90 8.00 17.72 0.75
CA GLY A 90 7.57 17.39 2.12
C GLY A 90 6.27 16.56 2.19
N ILE A 91 5.61 16.26 1.08
CA ILE A 91 4.43 15.39 1.06
C ILE A 91 4.87 13.95 1.38
N ARG A 92 4.35 13.37 2.47
CA ARG A 92 4.74 12.03 2.89
C ARG A 92 4.46 10.98 1.81
N SER A 93 5.45 10.13 1.54
CA SER A 93 5.38 9.04 0.56
C SER A 93 4.20 8.11 0.82
N SER A 94 3.92 7.81 2.09
CA SER A 94 2.79 6.99 2.51
C SER A 94 1.43 7.59 2.11
N ILE A 95 1.28 8.91 2.16
CA ILE A 95 0.09 9.63 1.68
C ILE A 95 -0.01 9.52 0.15
N SER A 96 1.08 9.84 -0.56
CA SER A 96 1.11 9.78 -2.03
C SER A 96 0.77 8.38 -2.55
N ILE A 97 1.37 7.33 -1.97
CA ILE A 97 1.13 5.93 -2.36
C ILE A 97 -0.32 5.54 -2.05
N ALA A 98 -0.85 5.89 -0.88
CA ALA A 98 -2.21 5.55 -0.49
C ALA A 98 -3.27 6.24 -1.35
N GLN A 99 -3.09 7.53 -1.66
CA GLN A 99 -3.97 8.24 -2.58
C GLN A 99 -3.88 7.64 -3.98
N ALA A 100 -2.67 7.44 -4.52
CA ALA A 100 -2.51 6.83 -5.85
C ALA A 100 -3.19 5.45 -5.92
N ALA A 101 -3.02 4.60 -4.90
CA ALA A 101 -3.68 3.29 -4.84
C ALA A 101 -5.21 3.39 -4.81
N LEU A 102 -5.75 4.31 -4.00
CA LEU A 102 -7.20 4.49 -3.86
C LEU A 102 -7.83 5.08 -5.12
N GLU A 103 -7.28 6.17 -5.65
CA GLU A 103 -7.87 6.92 -6.77
C GLU A 103 -7.76 6.16 -8.11
N SER A 104 -6.69 5.38 -8.28
CA SER A 104 -6.45 4.68 -9.55
C SER A 104 -7.02 3.26 -9.60
N ASP A 105 -7.65 2.79 -8.53
CA ASP A 105 -7.94 1.37 -8.26
C ASP A 105 -6.68 0.51 -8.45
N TRP A 106 -5.60 0.84 -7.73
CA TRP A 106 -4.31 0.14 -7.84
C TRP A 106 -3.75 0.10 -9.27
N GLY A 107 -3.94 1.19 -10.02
CA GLY A 107 -3.55 1.30 -11.41
C GLY A 107 -4.45 0.57 -12.39
N LYS A 108 -5.58 -0.02 -11.95
CA LYS A 108 -6.46 -0.85 -12.79
C LYS A 108 -7.54 -0.06 -13.50
N SER A 109 -7.89 1.14 -13.03
CA SER A 109 -8.87 1.97 -13.71
C SER A 109 -8.42 2.25 -15.16
N THR A 110 -9.38 2.29 -16.09
CA THR A 110 -9.07 2.61 -17.50
C THR A 110 -8.34 3.93 -17.64
N LEU A 111 -8.67 4.90 -16.79
CA LEU A 111 -8.02 6.20 -16.78
C LEU A 111 -6.55 6.10 -16.38
N ALA A 112 -6.23 5.30 -15.36
CA ALA A 112 -4.88 5.07 -14.90
C ALA A 112 -4.02 4.28 -15.91
N TYR A 113 -4.42 3.08 -16.35
CA TYR A 113 -3.51 2.25 -17.15
C TYR A 113 -3.41 2.65 -18.62
N LYS A 114 -4.43 3.31 -19.18
CA LYS A 114 -4.45 3.68 -20.60
C LYS A 114 -4.01 5.12 -20.84
N TYR A 115 -4.29 6.02 -19.89
CA TYR A 115 -4.04 7.46 -20.04
C TYR A 115 -3.11 8.03 -18.96
N ASN A 116 -2.53 7.15 -18.12
CA ASN A 116 -1.60 7.49 -17.05
C ASN A 116 -2.14 8.48 -16.02
N ASN A 117 -3.46 8.60 -15.89
CA ASN A 117 -4.08 9.56 -14.98
C ASN A 117 -4.58 8.83 -13.74
N PHE A 118 -3.79 8.89 -12.66
CA PHE A 118 -4.06 8.18 -11.41
C PHE A 118 -5.14 8.84 -10.55
N PHE A 119 -5.31 10.16 -10.67
CA PHE A 119 -6.10 10.96 -9.74
C PHE A 119 -7.39 11.54 -10.35
N GLY A 120 -7.79 11.04 -11.53
CA GLY A 120 -9.05 11.48 -12.15
C GLY A 120 -9.04 12.93 -12.63
N VAL A 121 -7.86 13.51 -12.89
CA VAL A 121 -7.72 14.95 -13.19
C VAL A 121 -8.46 15.29 -14.50
N LYS A 122 -9.42 16.20 -14.42
CA LYS A 122 -10.12 16.74 -15.59
C LYS A 122 -9.19 17.69 -16.35
N ALA A 123 -9.24 17.65 -17.68
CA ALA A 123 -8.48 18.56 -18.52
C ALA A 123 -9.14 19.93 -18.57
N THR A 124 -8.32 20.99 -18.61
CA THR A 124 -8.76 22.37 -18.83
C THR A 124 -8.01 22.99 -19.99
N GLY A 125 -8.64 23.93 -20.70
CA GLY A 125 -8.03 24.64 -21.83
C GLY A 125 -7.55 23.70 -22.94
N SER A 126 -6.28 23.84 -23.34
CA SER A 126 -5.65 23.09 -24.43
C SER A 126 -4.86 21.85 -23.97
N MET A 127 -5.05 21.39 -22.74
CA MET A 127 -4.39 20.18 -22.25
C MET A 127 -4.78 18.95 -23.08
N ARG A 128 -3.82 18.03 -23.31
CA ARG A 128 -4.08 16.76 -23.97
C ARG A 128 -5.12 15.97 -23.14
N SER A 129 -6.22 15.58 -23.79
CA SER A 129 -7.37 15.01 -23.08
C SER A 129 -8.04 13.86 -23.81
N VAL A 130 -8.77 13.03 -23.06
CA VAL A 130 -9.70 12.02 -23.57
C VAL A 130 -11.08 12.24 -22.95
N ASN A 131 -12.13 12.16 -23.77
CA ASN A 131 -13.51 12.21 -23.27
C ASN A 131 -13.97 10.81 -22.86
N LEU A 132 -14.34 10.65 -21.59
CA LEU A 132 -14.89 9.41 -21.04
C LEU A 132 -16.22 9.70 -20.35
N THR A 133 -17.10 8.70 -20.34
CA THR A 133 -18.30 8.73 -19.50
C THR A 133 -17.89 8.53 -18.05
N THR A 134 -18.37 9.39 -17.16
CA THR A 134 -18.16 9.33 -15.71
C THR A 134 -19.49 9.51 -14.99
N SER A 135 -19.59 8.99 -13.78
CA SER A 135 -20.73 9.21 -12.90
C SER A 135 -20.47 10.45 -12.04
N GLU A 136 -21.36 11.43 -12.11
CA GLU A 136 -21.37 12.61 -11.24
C GLU A 136 -22.57 12.55 -10.31
N PHE A 137 -22.42 13.10 -9.10
CA PHE A 137 -23.52 13.20 -8.14
C PHE A 137 -24.06 14.63 -8.11
N GLU A 138 -25.19 14.84 -8.78
CA GLU A 138 -25.85 16.14 -8.91
C GLU A 138 -27.31 16.02 -8.44
N ASP A 139 -27.80 17.02 -7.70
CA ASP A 139 -29.18 17.07 -7.20
C ASP A 139 -29.66 15.78 -6.50
N GLY A 140 -28.78 15.14 -5.73
CA GLY A 140 -29.10 13.94 -4.96
C GLY A 140 -29.17 12.64 -5.77
N LYS A 141 -28.78 12.64 -7.05
CA LYS A 141 -28.80 11.47 -7.94
C LYS A 141 -27.47 11.31 -8.68
N TRP A 142 -27.15 10.06 -9.02
CA TRP A 142 -26.05 9.77 -9.93
C TRP A 142 -26.51 9.96 -11.38
N ILE A 143 -25.74 10.72 -12.15
CA ILE A 143 -25.93 10.91 -13.59
C ILE A 143 -24.66 10.53 -14.33
N GLU A 144 -24.81 10.00 -15.54
CA GLU A 144 -23.68 9.78 -16.44
C GLU A 144 -23.46 11.01 -17.31
N VAL A 145 -22.24 11.54 -17.30
CA VAL A 145 -21.84 12.66 -18.15
C VAL A 145 -20.54 12.35 -18.85
N LYS A 146 -20.32 12.95 -20.03
CA LYS A 146 -19.00 12.93 -20.67
C LYS A 146 -18.15 14.06 -20.10
N ALA A 147 -16.97 13.72 -19.59
CA ALA A 147 -16.01 14.69 -19.09
C ALA A 147 -14.65 14.52 -19.80
N PRO A 148 -13.94 15.63 -20.07
CA PRO A 148 -12.57 15.58 -20.58
C PRO A 148 -11.62 15.29 -19.42
N PHE A 149 -10.91 14.17 -19.48
CA PHE A 149 -9.85 13.82 -18.54
C PHE A 149 -8.48 14.07 -19.15
N ARG A 150 -7.54 14.56 -18.34
CA ARG A 150 -6.16 14.81 -18.76
C ARG A 150 -5.48 13.48 -19.11
N VAL A 151 -4.66 13.50 -20.15
CA VAL A 151 -3.79 12.38 -20.53
C VAL A 151 -2.36 12.77 -20.23
N TYR A 152 -1.65 11.92 -19.48
CA TYR A 152 -0.26 12.13 -19.12
C TYR A 152 0.67 11.27 -19.97
N ASP A 153 1.92 11.71 -20.11
CA ASP A 153 2.94 10.96 -20.83
C ASP A 153 3.39 9.73 -20.03
N SER A 154 3.34 9.82 -18.70
CA SER A 154 3.70 8.75 -17.76
C SER A 154 2.87 8.85 -16.48
N TRP A 155 2.83 7.77 -15.70
CA TRP A 155 2.15 7.77 -14.40
C TRP A 155 2.87 8.65 -13.38
N GLN A 156 4.20 8.81 -13.50
CA GLN A 156 5.00 9.75 -12.72
C GLN A 156 4.50 11.18 -12.91
N ALA A 157 4.29 11.60 -14.16
CA ALA A 157 3.77 12.94 -14.46
C ALA A 157 2.38 13.20 -13.85
N SER A 158 1.57 12.15 -13.63
CA SER A 158 0.31 12.28 -12.91
C SER A 158 0.51 12.41 -11.39
N MET A 159 1.55 11.80 -10.82
CA MET A 159 1.90 11.97 -9.40
C MET A 159 2.51 13.33 -9.12
N GLU A 160 3.38 13.82 -10.00
CA GLU A 160 3.93 15.19 -9.95
C GLU A 160 2.83 16.24 -10.01
N ASP A 161 1.89 16.14 -10.96
CA ASP A 161 0.76 17.08 -11.09
C ASP A 161 -0.16 17.06 -9.86
N HIS A 162 -0.33 15.90 -9.23
CA HIS A 162 -1.06 15.80 -7.96
C HIS A 162 -0.28 16.42 -6.80
N ALA A 163 1.04 16.25 -6.75
CA ALA A 163 1.88 16.91 -5.75
C ALA A 163 1.80 18.44 -5.88
N ASP A 164 1.83 18.96 -7.12
CA ASP A 164 1.65 20.39 -7.40
C ASP A 164 0.32 20.93 -6.87
N LEU A 165 -0.78 20.18 -7.02
CA LEU A 165 -2.06 20.53 -6.41
C LEU A 165 -1.96 20.66 -4.89
N LEU A 166 -1.28 19.74 -4.21
CA LEU A 166 -1.14 19.77 -2.76
C LEU A 166 -0.23 20.92 -2.28
N ILE A 167 0.79 21.28 -3.06
CA ILE A 167 1.71 22.38 -2.76
C ILE A 167 1.04 23.73 -2.97
N HIS A 168 0.36 23.90 -4.10
CA HIS A 168 -0.14 25.19 -4.54
C HIS A 168 -1.62 25.42 -4.22
N GLY A 169 -2.31 24.40 -3.70
CA GLY A 169 -3.74 24.46 -3.45
C GLY A 169 -4.52 24.66 -4.76
N THR A 170 -5.66 25.35 -4.65
CA THR A 170 -6.51 25.66 -5.79
C THR A 170 -6.51 27.16 -6.06
N SER A 171 -6.98 27.57 -7.25
CA SER A 171 -7.03 28.98 -7.65
C SER A 171 -7.82 29.87 -6.68
N ASP A 172 -8.86 29.33 -6.03
CA ASP A 172 -9.64 30.03 -5.02
C ASP A 172 -9.03 29.97 -3.61
N ASN A 173 -8.17 28.98 -3.34
CA ASN A 173 -7.48 28.85 -2.05
C ASN A 173 -6.07 28.25 -2.23
N PRO A 174 -5.03 29.10 -2.39
CA PRO A 174 -3.65 28.64 -2.57
C PRO A 174 -3.04 27.91 -1.37
N LYS A 175 -3.70 27.94 -0.20
CA LYS A 175 -3.25 27.26 1.02
C LYS A 175 -4.13 26.08 1.39
N ARG A 176 -5.03 25.65 0.51
CA ARG A 176 -6.04 24.62 0.76
C ARG A 176 -5.46 23.36 1.42
N TYR A 177 -4.30 22.91 0.95
CA TYR A 177 -3.66 21.67 1.40
C TYR A 177 -2.35 21.89 2.16
N ALA A 178 -2.05 23.11 2.59
CA ALA A 178 -0.78 23.41 3.28
C ALA A 178 -0.54 22.53 4.52
N LYS A 179 -1.61 22.14 5.23
CA LYS A 179 -1.56 21.25 6.40
C LYS A 179 -1.24 19.79 6.06
N VAL A 180 -1.45 19.36 4.82
CA VAL A 180 -1.06 18.02 4.36
C VAL A 180 0.46 17.90 4.37
N ILE A 181 1.15 18.97 3.97
CA ILE A 181 2.62 19.06 3.91
C ILE A 181 3.22 19.29 5.30
N SER A 182 2.64 20.23 6.06
CA SER A 182 3.15 20.58 7.39
C SER A 182 2.70 19.64 8.52
N GLY A 183 1.93 18.60 8.20
CA GLY A 183 1.38 17.67 9.18
C GLY A 183 2.47 16.94 9.96
N VAL A 184 2.39 16.96 11.29
CA VAL A 184 3.43 16.39 12.15
C VAL A 184 3.47 14.86 11.99
N ASN A 185 2.31 14.25 11.72
CA ASN A 185 2.15 12.83 11.47
C ASN A 185 1.20 12.56 10.29
N VAL A 186 1.13 11.29 9.89
CA VAL A 186 0.36 10.84 8.70
C VAL A 186 -1.15 10.97 8.94
N GLU A 187 -1.59 10.79 10.18
CA GLU A 187 -2.97 10.91 10.60
C GLU A 187 -3.50 12.35 10.39
N GLU A 188 -2.71 13.34 10.80
CA GLU A 188 -3.00 14.76 10.57
C GLU A 188 -2.99 15.10 9.08
N ALA A 189 -2.05 14.56 8.30
CA ALA A 189 -2.01 14.77 6.86
C ALA A 189 -3.25 14.19 6.16
N ALA A 190 -3.66 12.98 6.53
CA ALA A 190 -4.87 12.34 5.99
C ALA A 190 -6.13 13.13 6.35
N GLN A 191 -6.22 13.65 7.59
CA GLN A 191 -7.33 14.51 7.99
C GLN A 191 -7.32 15.85 7.24
N ALA A 192 -6.13 16.44 7.03
CA ALA A 192 -5.99 17.69 6.29
C ALA A 192 -6.46 17.61 4.83
N LEU A 193 -6.40 16.43 4.20
CA LEU A 193 -7.01 16.20 2.88
C LEU A 193 -8.53 16.40 2.91
N VAL A 194 -9.20 15.86 3.94
CA VAL A 194 -10.65 16.02 4.13
C VAL A 194 -10.99 17.46 4.47
N ASP A 195 -10.24 18.07 5.39
CA ASP A 195 -10.46 19.47 5.80
C ASP A 195 -10.26 20.44 4.62
N GLY A 196 -9.34 20.11 3.70
CA GLY A 196 -9.12 20.86 2.46
C GLY A 196 -10.20 20.65 1.39
N GLY A 197 -11.08 19.65 1.57
CA GLY A 197 -12.13 19.30 0.62
C GLY A 197 -11.65 18.46 -0.57
N TYR A 198 -10.58 17.68 -0.41
CA TYR A 198 -10.04 16.82 -1.48
C TYR A 198 -11.08 15.78 -1.93
N ALA A 199 -11.84 15.22 -0.99
CA ALA A 199 -12.93 14.29 -1.25
C ALA A 199 -14.18 14.71 -0.47
N THR A 200 -15.35 14.52 -1.08
CA THR A 200 -16.65 14.73 -0.41
C THR A 200 -17.01 13.60 0.55
N ASP A 201 -16.30 12.47 0.49
CA ASP A 201 -16.48 11.33 1.38
C ASP A 201 -15.92 11.63 2.79
N PRO A 202 -16.75 11.68 3.84
CA PRO A 202 -16.28 11.90 5.20
C PRO A 202 -15.40 10.75 5.72
N GLY A 203 -15.48 9.57 5.10
CA GLY A 203 -14.63 8.42 5.42
C GLY A 203 -13.26 8.43 4.74
N TYR A 204 -12.94 9.45 3.94
CA TYR A 204 -11.73 9.45 3.11
C TYR A 204 -10.43 9.34 3.92
N ALA A 205 -10.25 10.14 4.97
CA ALA A 205 -9.08 10.06 5.84
C ALA A 205 -8.90 8.65 6.44
N LYS A 206 -10.01 8.00 6.82
CA LYS A 206 -10.00 6.62 7.33
C LYS A 206 -9.58 5.61 6.25
N LYS A 207 -10.04 5.77 5.00
CA LYS A 207 -9.62 4.91 3.88
C LYS A 207 -8.11 5.02 3.63
N ILE A 208 -7.57 6.25 3.60
CA ILE A 208 -6.13 6.50 3.48
C ILE A 208 -5.36 5.84 4.62
N MET A 209 -5.77 6.07 5.87
CA MET A 209 -5.11 5.46 7.03
C MET A 209 -5.19 3.93 7.04
N ASN A 210 -6.30 3.35 6.58
CA ASN A 210 -6.43 1.89 6.45
C ASN A 210 -5.40 1.34 5.46
N LEU A 211 -5.26 1.95 4.28
CA LEU A 211 -4.27 1.54 3.28
C LEU A 211 -2.84 1.67 3.83
N ILE A 212 -2.54 2.78 4.48
CA ILE A 212 -1.22 3.02 5.08
C ILE A 212 -0.88 1.96 6.13
N ASN A 213 -1.84 1.58 6.97
CA ASN A 213 -1.62 0.57 8.00
C ASN A 213 -1.57 -0.86 7.43
N GLU A 214 -2.49 -1.22 6.53
CA GLU A 214 -2.58 -2.54 5.90
C GLU A 214 -1.32 -2.89 5.13
N TYR A 215 -0.80 -1.94 4.34
CA TYR A 215 0.39 -2.12 3.52
C TYR A 215 1.68 -1.59 4.16
N GLN A 216 1.61 -1.16 5.43
CA GLN A 216 2.76 -0.66 6.20
C GLN A 216 3.52 0.46 5.48
N LEU A 217 2.79 1.39 4.84
CA LEU A 217 3.36 2.38 3.93
C LEU A 217 4.26 3.42 4.62
N LYS A 218 4.14 3.60 5.94
CA LYS A 218 5.03 4.47 6.72
C LYS A 218 6.51 4.11 6.58
N GLN A 219 6.83 2.88 6.15
CA GLN A 219 8.21 2.47 5.88
C GLN A 219 8.87 3.27 4.74
N TYR A 220 8.07 3.89 3.86
CA TYR A 220 8.52 4.71 2.74
C TYR A 220 8.71 6.19 3.12
N ASP A 221 8.28 6.63 4.32
CA ASP A 221 8.38 8.02 4.77
C ASP A 221 9.79 8.44 5.23
N GLN A 222 10.84 7.77 4.71
CA GLN A 222 12.24 8.01 5.10
C GLN A 222 12.84 9.22 4.40
#